data_AF-X1AI61-F1
#
_entry.id   AF-X1AI61-F1
#
_cell.length_a   1.000
_cell.length_b   1.000
_cell.length_c   1.000
_cell.angle_alpha   90.00
_cell.angle_beta   90.00
_cell.angle_gamma   90.00
#
_symmetry.space_group_name_H-M   'P 1'
#
loop_
_entity.id
_entity.type
_entity.pdbx_description
1 polymer ?
#
loop_
_entity_poly.entity_id
_entity_poly.type
_entity_poly.pdbx_seq_one_letter_code
_entity_poly.pdbx_strand_id
1 'polypeptide(L)'
;EDAKKLIMDMGYNEDEADYLTTYESYKKDKGLQDLLLKNIQSRFEGNLLSEAETRERLNTINLSGNHIEILIDKWKINRFEDMKIPSKADLGKFFSPKWWYFYCAK
;
A
#
# COMPACT_ATOMS: atom_id res chain seq x y z
N GLU A 1 -20.68 19.51 -13.43
CA GLU A 1 -20.89 20.37 -14.61
C GLU A 1 -20.01 21.63 -14.61
N ASP A 2 -19.69 22.19 -13.44
CA ASP A 2 -18.92 23.44 -13.36
C ASP A 2 -17.48 23.32 -13.89
N ALA A 3 -16.84 22.15 -13.74
CA ALA A 3 -15.49 21.91 -14.25
C ALA A 3 -15.40 21.99 -15.79
N LYS A 4 -16.41 21.51 -16.51
CA LYS A 4 -16.46 21.56 -17.98
C LYS A 4 -16.60 23.00 -18.46
N LYS A 5 -17.49 23.78 -17.83
CA LYS A 5 -17.71 25.21 -18.15
C LYS A 5 -16.43 26.03 -17.95
N LEU A 6 -15.72 25.83 -16.85
CA LEU A 6 -14.43 26.50 -16.60
C LEU A 6 -13.37 26.16 -17.66
N ILE A 7 -13.36 24.93 -18.18
CA ILE A 7 -12.43 24.53 -19.24
C ILE A 7 -12.81 25.15 -20.59
N MET A 8 -14.11 25.24 -20.89
CA MET A 8 -14.59 25.94 -22.07
C MET A 8 -14.32 27.45 -22.01
N ASP A 9 -14.44 28.06 -20.82
CA ASP A 9 -14.11 29.47 -20.59
C ASP A 9 -12.60 29.77 -20.78
N MET A 10 -11.73 28.77 -20.65
CA MET A 10 -10.30 28.87 -20.96
C MET A 10 -10.00 28.74 -22.46
N GLY A 11 -11.01 28.55 -23.31
CA GLY A 11 -10.89 28.52 -24.77
C GLY A 11 -10.68 27.13 -25.39
N TYR A 12 -10.91 26.05 -24.64
CA TYR A 12 -10.85 24.68 -25.15
C TYR A 12 -12.16 24.28 -25.84
N ASN A 13 -12.06 23.40 -26.84
CA ASN A 13 -13.25 22.86 -27.51
C ASN A 13 -14.04 21.94 -26.57
N GLU A 14 -15.34 21.75 -26.82
CA GLU A 14 -16.22 20.95 -25.98
C GLU A 14 -15.74 19.49 -25.85
N ASP A 15 -15.29 18.90 -26.97
CA ASP A 15 -14.73 17.54 -27.01
C ASP A 15 -13.44 17.42 -26.18
N GLU A 16 -12.59 18.45 -26.21
CA GLU A 16 -11.35 18.49 -25.43
C GLU A 16 -11.65 18.64 -23.93
N ALA A 17 -12.66 19.44 -23.58
CA ALA A 17 -13.10 19.62 -22.20
C ALA A 17 -13.63 18.32 -21.59
N ASP A 18 -14.40 17.53 -22.37
CA ASP A 18 -14.90 16.23 -21.93
C ASP A 18 -13.78 15.20 -21.80
N TYR A 19 -12.83 15.19 -22.74
CA TYR A 19 -11.64 14.33 -22.66
C TYR A 19 -10.79 14.67 -21.42
N LEU A 20 -10.51 15.95 -21.16
CA LEU A 20 -9.71 16.36 -20.00
C LEU A 20 -10.41 16.02 -18.68
N THR A 21 -11.73 16.19 -18.61
CA THR A 21 -12.51 15.88 -17.40
C THR A 21 -12.52 14.39 -17.11
N THR A 22 -12.72 13.55 -18.15
CA THR A 22 -12.67 12.09 -18.00
C THR A 22 -11.26 11.60 -17.67
N TYR A 23 -10.24 12.16 -18.30
CA TYR A 23 -8.84 11.83 -18.03
C TYR A 23 -8.43 12.16 -16.58
N GLU A 24 -8.79 13.33 -16.07
CA GLU A 24 -8.49 13.71 -14.69
C GLU A 24 -9.26 12.85 -13.69
N SER A 25 -10.49 12.43 -14.01
CA SER A 25 -11.25 11.49 -13.18
C SER A 25 -10.55 10.12 -13.12
N TYR A 26 -10.15 9.59 -14.28
CA TYR A 26 -9.38 8.35 -14.37
C TYR A 26 -8.06 8.42 -13.58
N LYS A 27 -7.34 9.54 -13.68
CA LYS A 27 -6.08 9.76 -12.96
C LYS A 27 -6.27 9.75 -11.45
N LYS A 28 -7.36 10.36 -10.94
CA LYS A 28 -7.71 10.33 -9.51
C LYS A 28 -8.04 8.91 -9.05
N ASP A 29 -8.86 8.19 -9.81
CA ASP A 29 -9.24 6.82 -9.48
C ASP A 29 -8.02 5.89 -9.45
N LYS A 30 -7.14 6.01 -10.46
CA LYS A 30 -5.87 5.28 -10.50
C LYS A 30 -4.97 5.63 -9.31
N GLY A 31 -4.85 6.90 -8.96
CA GLY A 31 -4.08 7.33 -7.80
C GLY A 31 -4.62 6.77 -6.48
N LEU A 32 -5.94 6.69 -6.33
CA LEU A 32 -6.59 6.07 -5.18
C LEU A 32 -6.31 4.56 -5.13
N GLN A 33 -6.44 3.86 -6.27
CA GLN A 33 -6.11 2.44 -6.37
C GLN A 33 -4.64 2.17 -6.00
N ASP A 34 -3.70 2.98 -6.48
CA ASP A 34 -2.28 2.86 -6.17
C ASP A 34 -1.99 3.06 -4.67
N LEU A 35 -2.69 4.02 -4.02
CA LEU A 35 -2.57 4.26 -2.58
C LEU A 35 -3.10 3.07 -1.77
N LEU A 36 -4.26 2.52 -2.15
CA LEU A 36 -4.81 1.33 -1.50
C LEU A 36 -3.88 0.12 -1.65
N LEU A 37 -3.33 -0.09 -2.85
CA LEU A 37 -2.41 -1.18 -3.13
C LEU A 37 -1.14 -1.07 -2.28
N LYS A 38 -0.53 0.11 -2.20
CA LYS A 38 0.63 0.36 -1.32
C LYS A 38 0.31 0.13 0.16
N ASN A 39 -0.89 0.53 0.61
CA ASN A 39 -1.30 0.33 1.99
C ASN A 39 -1.45 -1.16 2.33
N ILE A 40 -2.08 -1.93 1.44
CA ILE A 40 -2.25 -3.39 1.61
C ILE A 40 -0.89 -4.07 1.59
N GLN A 41 -0.03 -3.73 0.64
CA GLN A 41 1.33 -4.26 0.56
C GLN A 41 2.09 -4.05 1.87
N SER A 42 2.16 -2.80 2.36
CA SER A 42 2.89 -2.47 3.60
C SER A 42 2.35 -3.23 4.82
N ARG A 43 1.03 -3.42 4.89
CA ARG A 43 0.40 -4.19 5.98
C ARG A 43 0.69 -5.69 5.88
N PHE A 44 0.71 -6.25 4.68
CA PHE A 44 1.03 -7.66 4.45
C PHE A 44 2.51 -7.96 4.73
N GLU A 45 3.43 -7.13 4.23
CA GLU A 45 4.87 -7.24 4.51
C GLU A 45 5.15 -7.06 6.01
N GLY A 46 4.40 -6.21 6.70
CA GLY A 46 4.48 -6.01 8.16
C GLY A 46 3.84 -7.11 9.04
N ASN A 47 3.38 -8.23 8.46
CA ASN A 47 2.64 -9.31 9.15
C ASN A 47 1.37 -8.83 9.90
N LEU A 48 0.76 -7.71 9.48
CA LEU A 48 -0.49 -7.19 10.06
C LEU A 48 -1.74 -7.78 9.40
N LEU A 49 -1.59 -8.47 8.26
CA LEU A 49 -2.68 -9.10 7.51
C LEU A 49 -2.32 -10.54 7.14
N SER A 50 -3.29 -11.43 7.23
CA SER A 50 -3.19 -12.78 6.68
C SER A 50 -3.34 -12.79 5.16
N GLU A 51 -2.89 -13.86 4.51
CA GLU A 51 -3.02 -14.02 3.06
C GLU A 51 -4.49 -14.01 2.60
N ALA A 52 -5.39 -14.60 3.38
CA ALA A 52 -6.83 -14.60 3.10
C ALA A 52 -7.41 -13.18 3.15
N GLU A 53 -7.10 -12.40 4.19
CA GLU A 53 -7.56 -11.01 4.32
C GLU A 53 -6.96 -10.11 3.25
N THR A 54 -5.72 -10.35 2.85
CA THR A 54 -5.08 -9.63 1.74
C THR A 54 -5.77 -9.92 0.41
N ARG A 55 -6.12 -11.19 0.12
CA ARG A 55 -6.91 -11.54 -1.07
C ARG A 55 -8.26 -10.85 -1.08
N GLU A 56 -9.00 -10.87 0.03
CA GLU A 56 -10.29 -10.20 0.14
C GLU A 56 -10.17 -8.69 -0.13
N ARG A 57 -9.18 -8.03 0.47
CA ARG A 57 -8.95 -6.59 0.26
C ARG A 57 -8.53 -6.25 -1.16
N LEU A 58 -7.75 -7.11 -1.83
CA LEU A 58 -7.37 -6.92 -3.23
C LEU A 58 -8.53 -7.18 -4.19
N ASN A 59 -9.42 -8.11 -3.87
CA ASN A 59 -10.66 -8.34 -4.62
C ASN A 59 -11.57 -7.11 -4.58
N THR A 60 -11.64 -6.38 -3.45
CA THR A 60 -12.40 -5.13 -3.34
C THR A 60 -11.90 -4.02 -4.28
N ILE A 61 -10.63 -4.09 -4.71
CA ILE A 61 -10.02 -3.13 -5.65
C ILE A 61 -10.29 -3.54 -7.11
N ASN A 62 -11.06 -4.61 -7.33
CA ASN A 62 -11.47 -5.11 -8.65
C ASN A 62 -10.27 -5.54 -9.52
N LEU A 63 -9.23 -6.08 -8.89
CA LEU A 63 -8.09 -6.68 -9.57
C LEU A 63 -8.45 -8.08 -10.07
N SER A 64 -7.91 -8.48 -11.22
CA SER A 64 -8.09 -9.84 -11.74
C SER A 64 -7.44 -10.88 -10.82
N GLY A 65 -8.08 -12.04 -10.61
CA GLY A 65 -7.61 -13.07 -9.70
C GLY A 65 -6.16 -13.54 -9.97
N ASN A 66 -5.78 -13.68 -11.24
CA ASN A 66 -4.40 -14.02 -11.63
C ASN A 66 -3.39 -12.97 -11.18
N HIS A 67 -3.76 -11.69 -11.25
CA HIS A 67 -2.90 -10.60 -10.81
C HIS A 67 -2.73 -10.58 -9.29
N ILE A 68 -3.78 -10.93 -8.55
CA ILE A 68 -3.76 -11.04 -7.09
C ILE A 68 -2.75 -12.10 -6.64
N GLU A 69 -2.77 -13.29 -7.25
CA GLU A 69 -1.81 -14.36 -6.91
C GLU A 69 -0.36 -13.93 -7.18
N ILE A 70 -0.09 -13.31 -8.34
CA ILE A 70 1.25 -12.81 -8.69
C ILE A 70 1.73 -11.75 -7.67
N LEU A 71 0.84 -10.85 -7.24
CA LEU A 71 1.18 -9.83 -6.25
C LEU A 71 1.49 -10.44 -4.88
N ILE A 72 0.68 -11.41 -4.45
CA ILE A 72 0.89 -12.11 -3.18
C ILE A 72 2.22 -12.87 -3.19
N ASP A 73 2.53 -13.59 -4.27
CA ASP A 73 3.79 -14.31 -4.40
C ASP A 73 4.99 -13.36 -4.38
N LYS A 74 4.88 -12.21 -5.08
CA LYS A 74 5.91 -11.16 -5.04
C LYS A 74 6.12 -10.65 -3.61
N TRP A 75 5.07 -10.36 -2.87
CA TRP A 75 5.20 -9.83 -1.51
C TRP A 75 5.67 -10.88 -0.50
N LYS A 76 5.34 -12.16 -0.71
CA LYS A 76 5.90 -13.28 0.07
C LYS A 76 7.42 -13.29 -0.06
N ILE A 77 7.95 -13.12 -1.26
CA ILE A 77 9.40 -13.07 -1.51
C ILE A 77 10.05 -11.89 -0.77
N ASN A 78 9.50 -10.67 -0.91
CA ASN A 78 10.02 -9.48 -0.22
C ASN A 78 10.10 -9.66 1.30
N ARG A 79 9.09 -10.30 1.90
CA ARG A 79 9.06 -10.55 3.35
C ARG A 79 10.25 -11.40 3.83
N PHE A 80 10.76 -12.31 3.00
CA PHE A 80 11.92 -13.12 3.36
C PHE A 80 13.24 -12.35 3.28
N GLU A 81 13.34 -11.34 2.41
CA GLU A 81 14.55 -10.50 2.30
C GLU A 81 14.72 -9.57 3.51
N ASP A 82 13.62 -9.08 4.09
CA ASP A 82 13.63 -8.16 5.24
C ASP A 82 13.80 -8.83 6.61
N MET A 83 13.97 -10.16 6.66
CA MET A 83 14.24 -10.85 7.92
C MET A 83 15.66 -10.53 8.41
N LYS A 84 15.83 -9.38 9.07
CA LYS A 84 17.07 -8.99 9.75
C LYS A 84 17.33 -9.95 10.91
N ILE A 85 18.23 -10.90 10.69
CA ILE A 85 18.80 -11.70 11.78
C ILE A 85 19.53 -10.72 12.70
N PRO A 86 19.14 -10.62 13.99
CA PRO A 86 19.79 -9.68 14.90
C PRO A 86 21.27 -10.04 15.04
N SER A 87 22.12 -9.02 14.95
CA SER A 87 23.56 -9.22 15.10
C SER A 87 23.90 -9.55 16.56
N LYS A 88 25.09 -10.11 16.80
CA LYS A 88 25.58 -10.38 18.17
C LYS A 88 25.51 -9.15 19.09
N ALA A 89 25.66 -7.95 18.53
CA ALA A 89 25.56 -6.69 19.26
C ALA A 89 24.10 -6.34 19.65
N ASP A 90 23.12 -6.69 18.82
CA ASP A 90 21.69 -6.48 19.10
C ASP A 90 21.21 -7.44 20.20
N LEU A 91 21.67 -8.69 20.16
CA LEU A 91 21.44 -9.68 21.22
C LEU A 91 22.08 -9.23 22.55
N GLY A 92 23.31 -8.70 22.49
CA GLY A 92 24.01 -8.19 23.68
C GLY A 92 23.30 -7.03 24.38
N LYS A 93 22.58 -6.17 23.64
CA LYS A 93 21.75 -5.10 24.22
C LYS A 93 20.52 -5.67 24.93
N PHE A 94 19.88 -6.68 24.33
CA PHE A 94 18.66 -7.32 24.86
C PHE A 94 18.92 -8.08 26.17
N PHE A 95 20.07 -8.76 26.28
CA PHE A 95 20.45 -9.52 27.48
C PHE A 95 21.27 -8.70 28.50
N SER A 96 21.38 -7.38 28.34
CA SER A 96 22.13 -6.55 29.28
C SER A 96 21.36 -6.40 30.62
N PRO A 97 22.03 -6.56 31.78
CA PRO A 97 21.37 -6.65 33.09
C PRO A 97 20.68 -5.36 33.55
N LYS A 98 20.89 -4.24 32.86
CA LYS A 98 20.19 -2.97 33.14
C LYS A 98 18.67 -3.05 32.88
N TRP A 99 18.22 -3.95 32.01
CA TRP A 99 16.79 -4.12 31.70
C TRP A 99 16.06 -5.01 32.71
N TRP A 100 16.74 -5.99 33.30
CA TRP A 100 16.18 -6.91 34.31
C TRP A 100 15.74 -6.20 35.59
N TYR A 101 16.50 -5.18 36.03
CA TYR A 101 16.16 -4.40 37.23
C TYR A 101 14.85 -3.59 37.08
N PHE A 102 14.43 -3.23 35.87
CA PHE A 102 13.21 -2.47 35.64
C PHE A 102 11.94 -3.34 35.59
N TYR A 103 12.07 -4.63 35.27
CA TYR A 103 10.92 -5.54 35.11
C TYR A 103 10.64 -6.41 36.35
N CYS A 104 11.63 -6.64 37.22
CA CYS A 104 11.46 -7.39 38.47
C CYS A 104 11.18 -6.52 39.71
N ALA A 105 11.16 -5.19 39.57
CA ALA A 105 10.92 -4.24 40.67
C ALA A 105 9.49 -3.64 40.69
N LYS A 106 8.53 -4.32 40.03
CA LYS A 106 7.10 -4.03 40.14
C LYS A 106 6.35 -5.25 40.64
#